data_AF-A0A2N3BJR7-F1
#
_entry.id   AF-A0A2N3BJR7-F1
#
_cell.length_a   1.000
_cell.length_b   1.000
_cell.length_c   1.000
_cell.angle_alpha   90.00
_cell.angle_beta   90.00
_cell.angle_gamma   90.00
#
_symmetry.space_group_name_H-M   'P 1'
#
loop_
_entity.id
_entity.type
_entity.pdbx_description
1 polymer ?
#
loop_
_entity_poly.entity_id
_entity_poly.type
_entity_poly.pdbx_seq_one_letter_code
_entity_poly.pdbx_strand_id
1 'polypeptide(L)'
;MADFFKPLALALALGLAAPALAQDAAAPAATADAATAPETAIGETYVASTHGKWEMQCIRTEDGFDPCQLYQLLADADGNSVAEISLFALPPGQPAAAGATIVAPLETLLSQMVAISFDGGEPRRYPFTFCTSIGCVSRAGFTAEDIQKMKSGNTATMSLVPMVAPDQTVDVLISLDGFTAGYEAVNAANAASDAAAAAAATPAPGAPADAPTPRP
;
A
#
# COMPACT_ATOMS: atom_id res chain seq x y z
N MET A 1 -33.82 -49.15 17.24
CA MET A 1 -32.80 -50.17 17.57
C MET A 1 -31.77 -49.44 18.43
N ALA A 2 -32.00 -49.38 19.73
CA ALA A 2 -31.58 -50.38 20.73
C ALA A 2 -30.04 -50.34 20.87
N ASP A 3 -29.50 -49.68 21.91
CA ASP A 3 -29.24 -50.24 23.25
C ASP A 3 -28.09 -51.26 23.19
N PHE A 4 -26.94 -51.13 23.87
CA PHE A 4 -26.67 -51.33 25.31
C PHE A 4 -25.12 -51.52 25.39
N PHE A 5 -24.30 -50.93 26.28
CA PHE A 5 -24.12 -51.28 27.69
C PHE A 5 -23.07 -50.33 28.35
N LYS A 6 -23.44 -49.77 29.51
CA LYS A 6 -22.61 -49.15 30.59
C LYS A 6 -21.87 -50.29 31.37
N PRO A 7 -20.94 -50.13 32.37
CA PRO A 7 -21.01 -49.20 33.53
C PRO A 7 -19.65 -48.68 34.13
N LEU A 8 -19.63 -47.46 34.70
CA LEU A 8 -19.68 -47.12 36.15
C LEU A 8 -18.33 -47.20 36.91
N ALA A 9 -17.83 -46.04 37.34
CA ALA A 9 -17.19 -45.88 38.65
C ALA A 9 -17.49 -44.48 39.21
N LEU A 10 -18.15 -44.51 40.37
CA LEU A 10 -18.64 -43.42 41.19
C LEU A 10 -17.57 -43.09 42.25
N ALA A 11 -17.23 -41.82 42.43
CA ALA A 11 -16.52 -41.37 43.63
C ALA A 11 -17.10 -40.03 44.11
N LEU A 12 -17.75 -40.11 45.26
CA LEU A 12 -18.37 -39.06 46.04
C LEU A 12 -17.34 -38.52 47.04
N ALA A 13 -17.15 -37.21 47.17
CA ALA A 13 -16.46 -36.62 48.32
C ALA A 13 -17.03 -35.23 48.66
N LEU A 14 -17.15 -35.03 49.97
CA LEU A 14 -17.92 -34.05 50.73
C LEU A 14 -17.42 -32.59 50.61
N GLY A 15 -18.35 -31.66 50.84
CA GLY A 15 -18.09 -30.23 50.90
C GLY A 15 -17.51 -29.71 52.22
N LEU A 16 -17.12 -28.44 52.20
CA LEU A 16 -16.85 -27.56 53.34
C LEU A 16 -17.27 -26.13 52.96
N ALA A 17 -17.88 -25.44 53.92
CA ALA A 17 -18.48 -24.11 53.78
C ALA A 17 -17.54 -22.99 54.27
N ALA A 18 -17.62 -21.83 53.60
CA ALA A 18 -17.39 -20.43 54.05
C ALA A 18 -15.96 -20.03 54.53
N PRO A 19 -15.51 -18.76 54.36
CA PRO A 19 -16.32 -17.52 54.38
C PRO A 19 -16.18 -16.59 53.17
N ALA A 20 -17.23 -15.80 52.96
CA ALA A 20 -17.20 -14.58 52.16
C ALA A 20 -16.36 -13.52 52.89
N LEU A 21 -15.26 -13.10 52.27
CA LEU A 21 -14.58 -11.86 52.61
C LEU A 21 -15.04 -10.79 51.62
N ALA A 22 -15.85 -9.86 52.12
CA ALA A 22 -16.08 -8.58 51.48
C ALA A 22 -14.77 -7.79 51.52
N GLN A 23 -14.08 -7.67 50.38
CA GLN A 23 -12.97 -6.73 50.20
C GLN A 23 -13.51 -5.51 49.47
N ASP A 24 -13.82 -4.48 50.24
CA ASP A 24 -13.96 -3.11 49.77
C ASP A 24 -12.56 -2.61 49.41
N ALA A 25 -12.11 -2.92 48.19
CA ALA A 25 -10.85 -2.45 47.65
C ALA A 25 -11.16 -1.25 46.75
N ALA A 26 -10.98 -0.05 47.31
CA ALA A 26 -10.90 1.18 46.54
C ALA A 26 -9.87 0.99 45.42
N ALA A 27 -10.37 0.97 44.18
CA ALA A 27 -9.53 0.88 42.99
C ALA A 27 -8.52 2.03 43.01
N PRO A 28 -7.21 1.78 42.86
CA PRO A 28 -6.29 2.85 42.55
C PRO A 28 -6.71 3.38 41.18
N ALA A 29 -7.04 4.67 41.12
CA ALA A 29 -7.18 5.37 39.85
C ALA A 29 -5.84 5.25 39.12
N ALA A 30 -5.76 4.33 38.16
CA ALA A 30 -4.68 4.30 37.20
C ALA A 30 -4.76 5.61 36.42
N THR A 31 -3.83 6.52 36.71
CA THR A 31 -3.51 7.62 35.82
C THR A 31 -3.24 7.02 34.46
N ALA A 32 -4.15 7.29 33.51
CA ALA A 32 -3.94 7.00 32.12
C ALA A 32 -2.75 7.87 31.66
N ASP A 33 -1.57 7.27 31.67
CA ASP A 33 -0.44 7.78 30.91
C ASP A 33 -0.92 7.85 29.47
N ALA A 34 -1.11 9.07 28.96
CA ALA A 34 -1.48 9.30 27.58
C ALA A 34 -0.30 8.82 26.74
N ALA A 35 -0.35 7.57 26.31
CA ALA A 35 0.60 6.99 25.38
C ALA A 35 0.67 7.90 24.16
N THR A 36 1.72 8.71 24.07
CA THR A 36 2.08 9.43 22.86
C THR A 36 2.34 8.35 21.82
N ALA A 37 1.50 8.31 20.78
CA ALA A 37 1.73 7.43 19.65
C ALA A 37 3.16 7.69 19.12
N PRO A 38 3.93 6.64 18.79
CA PRO A 38 5.29 6.82 18.29
C PRO A 38 5.26 7.71 17.05
N GLU A 39 6.06 8.78 17.07
CA GLU A 39 6.25 9.66 15.92
C GLU A 39 7.05 8.91 14.85
N THR A 40 6.53 8.86 13.62
CA THR A 40 7.19 8.25 12.46
C THR A 40 8.56 8.89 12.21
N ALA A 41 9.61 8.09 12.08
CA ALA A 41 10.96 8.63 11.91
C ALA A 41 11.18 9.18 10.48
N ILE A 42 12.13 10.10 10.33
CA ILE A 42 12.55 10.63 9.01
C ILE A 42 12.95 9.46 8.10
N GLY A 43 12.44 9.46 6.86
CA GLY A 43 12.67 8.43 5.86
C GLY A 43 11.74 7.22 5.97
N GLU A 44 10.90 7.13 6.99
CA GLU A 44 9.91 6.05 7.11
C GLU A 44 8.62 6.40 6.36
N THR A 45 8.02 5.37 5.75
CA THR A 45 6.70 5.46 5.13
C THR A 45 5.60 5.37 6.18
N TYR A 46 4.57 6.20 6.07
CA TYR A 46 3.35 6.12 6.87
C TYR A 46 2.10 6.34 6.03
N VAL A 47 0.95 5.83 6.50
CA VAL A 47 -0.34 6.09 5.87
C VAL A 47 -0.87 7.44 6.38
N ALA A 48 -0.92 8.43 5.49
CA ALA A 48 -1.41 9.77 5.81
C ALA A 48 -2.95 9.86 5.77
N SER A 49 -3.57 9.13 4.85
CA SER A 49 -5.03 9.04 4.72
C SER A 49 -5.45 7.79 3.95
N THR A 50 -6.72 7.42 4.08
CA THR A 50 -7.34 6.32 3.33
C THR A 50 -8.54 6.84 2.56
N HIS A 51 -8.66 6.44 1.30
CA HIS A 51 -9.70 6.84 0.36
C HIS A 51 -10.30 5.58 -0.27
N GLY A 52 -11.42 5.09 0.26
CA GLY A 52 -12.04 3.86 -0.21
C GLY A 52 -11.08 2.67 -0.05
N LYS A 53 -10.65 2.08 -1.17
CA LYS A 53 -9.67 0.99 -1.22
C LYS A 53 -8.22 1.44 -1.43
N TRP A 54 -7.96 2.74 -1.37
CA TRP A 54 -6.62 3.30 -1.58
C TRP A 54 -6.07 3.93 -0.31
N GLU A 55 -4.78 3.77 -0.09
CA GLU A 55 -4.03 4.45 0.96
C GLU A 55 -3.14 5.52 0.34
N MET A 56 -3.15 6.72 0.90
CA MET A 56 -2.13 7.72 0.63
C MET A 56 -0.97 7.45 1.58
N GLN A 57 0.12 6.94 1.04
CA GLN A 57 1.35 6.64 1.77
C GLN A 57 2.39 7.71 1.50
N CYS A 58 2.95 8.30 2.54
CA CYS A 58 3.95 9.36 2.44
C CYS A 58 5.24 8.96 3.14
N ILE A 59 6.36 9.54 2.73
CA ILE A 59 7.66 9.34 3.37
C ILE A 59 7.96 10.59 4.20
N ARG A 60 8.21 10.41 5.51
CA ARG A 60 8.50 11.53 6.41
C ARG A 60 9.81 12.24 6.02
N THR A 61 9.78 13.54 5.81
CA THR A 61 10.94 14.40 5.54
C THR A 61 11.22 15.36 6.70
N GLU A 62 12.43 15.91 6.72
CA GLU A 62 12.85 16.87 7.77
C GLU A 62 12.13 18.23 7.66
N ASP A 63 11.73 18.63 6.45
CA ASP A 63 11.08 19.90 6.16
C ASP A 63 9.55 19.85 6.28
N GLY A 64 8.98 18.66 6.53
CA GLY A 64 7.54 18.42 6.67
C GLY A 64 6.77 18.45 5.35
N PHE A 65 7.46 18.54 4.21
CA PHE A 65 6.85 18.42 2.89
C PHE A 65 7.01 16.99 2.35
N ASP A 66 6.30 16.07 2.99
CA ASP A 66 6.40 14.64 2.75
C ASP A 66 5.88 14.27 1.34
N PRO A 67 6.70 13.66 0.46
CA PRO A 67 6.23 13.15 -0.83
C PRO A 67 5.38 11.90 -0.62
N CYS A 68 4.31 11.80 -1.39
CA CYS A 68 3.28 10.79 -1.24
C CYS A 68 3.03 10.00 -2.52
N GLN A 69 2.53 8.78 -2.36
CA GLN A 69 2.03 7.90 -3.40
C GLN A 69 0.65 7.36 -3.00
N LEU A 70 -0.16 7.04 -4.00
CA LEU A 70 -1.42 6.34 -3.81
C LEU A 70 -1.17 4.84 -3.95
N TYR A 71 -1.54 4.06 -2.94
CA TYR A 71 -1.23 2.63 -2.82
C TYR A 71 -2.50 1.78 -2.70
N GLN A 72 -2.47 0.60 -3.31
CA GLN A 72 -3.45 -0.45 -3.07
C GLN A 72 -2.78 -1.83 -3.09
N LEU A 73 -3.02 -2.60 -2.03
CA LEU A 73 -2.73 -4.03 -1.99
C LEU A 73 -3.87 -4.79 -2.66
N LEU A 74 -3.53 -5.62 -3.64
CA LEU A 74 -4.46 -6.40 -4.45
C LEU A 74 -4.53 -7.83 -3.90
N ALA A 75 -5.73 -8.31 -3.65
CA ALA A 75 -5.97 -9.63 -3.10
C ALA A 75 -6.86 -10.48 -4.01
N ASP A 76 -6.71 -11.80 -3.93
CA ASP A 76 -7.62 -12.76 -4.58
C ASP A 76 -8.98 -12.86 -3.86
N ALA A 77 -9.86 -13.72 -4.37
CA ALA A 77 -11.18 -13.94 -3.79
C ALA A 77 -11.14 -14.55 -2.37
N ASP A 78 -10.04 -15.20 -2.00
CA ASP A 78 -9.84 -15.79 -0.68
C ASP A 78 -9.15 -14.81 0.29
N GLY A 79 -8.77 -13.62 -0.18
CA GLY A 79 -8.15 -12.56 0.60
C GLY A 79 -6.62 -12.66 0.69
N ASN A 80 -5.98 -13.51 -0.10
CA ASN A 80 -4.53 -13.61 -0.16
C ASN A 80 -3.96 -12.45 -0.98
N SER A 81 -2.88 -11.84 -0.51
CA SER A 81 -2.15 -10.82 -1.28
C SER A 81 -1.57 -11.41 -2.55
N VAL A 82 -1.96 -10.85 -3.70
CA VAL A 82 -1.50 -11.27 -5.03
C VAL A 82 -0.55 -10.27 -5.64
N ALA A 83 -0.79 -8.97 -5.49
CA ALA A 83 0.08 -7.94 -6.06
C ALA A 83 -0.14 -6.63 -5.32
N GLU A 84 0.69 -5.64 -5.58
CA GLU A 84 0.46 -4.27 -5.13
C GLU A 84 0.72 -3.29 -6.25
N ILE A 85 0.01 -2.17 -6.19
CA ILE A 85 0.19 -1.05 -7.11
C ILE A 85 0.32 0.23 -6.29
N SER A 86 1.36 1.01 -6.58
CA SER A 86 1.50 2.38 -6.13
C SER A 86 1.63 3.34 -7.30
N LEU A 87 1.12 4.56 -7.18
CA LEU A 87 1.17 5.55 -8.26
C LEU A 87 1.19 6.99 -7.75
N PHE A 88 1.73 7.88 -8.58
CA PHE A 88 1.78 9.33 -8.34
C PHE A 88 1.66 10.07 -9.68
N ALA A 89 1.15 11.30 -9.66
CA ALA A 89 1.10 12.12 -10.86
C ALA A 89 2.50 12.53 -11.30
N LEU A 90 2.71 12.55 -12.62
CA LEU A 90 3.91 13.10 -13.22
C LEU A 90 3.73 14.59 -13.54
N PRO A 91 4.83 15.37 -13.57
CA PRO A 91 4.79 16.74 -14.03
C PRO A 91 4.15 16.88 -15.43
N PRO A 92 3.48 18.00 -15.72
CA PRO A 92 2.86 18.22 -17.01
C PRO A 92 3.89 18.20 -18.15
N GLY A 93 3.46 17.77 -19.34
CA GLY A 93 4.31 17.68 -20.53
C GLY A 93 5.03 16.34 -20.71
N GLN A 94 4.88 15.41 -19.77
CA GLN A 94 5.34 14.04 -19.92
C GLN A 94 4.37 13.20 -20.78
N PRO A 95 4.85 12.15 -21.48
CA PRO A 95 3.96 11.25 -22.24
C PRO A 95 2.92 10.52 -21.39
N ALA A 96 3.23 10.28 -20.11
CA ALA A 96 2.33 9.71 -19.12
C ALA A 96 1.88 10.79 -18.13
N ALA A 97 0.61 10.72 -17.70
CA ALA A 97 0.04 11.59 -16.68
C ALA A 97 0.35 11.09 -15.26
N ALA A 98 0.54 9.78 -15.07
CA ALA A 98 0.97 9.19 -13.81
C ALA A 98 2.02 8.10 -14.05
N GLY A 99 2.94 8.00 -13.11
CA GLY A 99 3.87 6.89 -12.99
C GLY A 99 3.35 5.92 -11.93
N ALA A 100 3.47 4.63 -12.18
CA ALA A 100 3.09 3.59 -11.24
C ALA A 100 4.18 2.53 -11.10
N THR A 101 4.28 2.00 -9.88
CA THR A 101 5.09 0.82 -9.55
C THR A 101 4.13 -0.32 -9.22
N ILE A 102 4.31 -1.44 -9.90
CA ILE A 102 3.56 -2.66 -9.65
C ILE A 102 4.56 -3.70 -9.14
N VAL A 103 4.25 -4.33 -8.01
CA VAL A 103 5.03 -5.45 -7.50
C VAL A 103 4.18 -6.71 -7.58
N ALA A 104 4.59 -7.61 -8.46
CA ALA A 104 4.01 -8.94 -8.60
C ALA A 104 4.81 -9.98 -7.79
N PRO A 105 4.23 -11.14 -7.44
CA PRO A 105 4.91 -12.17 -6.68
C PRO A 105 6.12 -12.72 -7.42
N LEU A 106 7.00 -13.33 -6.64
CA LEU A 106 7.99 -14.26 -7.20
C LEU A 106 7.28 -15.38 -7.95
N GLU A 107 7.99 -16.03 -8.87
CA GLU A 107 7.42 -17.05 -9.77
C GLU A 107 6.37 -16.50 -10.77
N THR A 108 6.34 -15.19 -11.02
CA THR A 108 5.62 -14.61 -12.17
C THR A 108 6.44 -14.77 -13.46
N LEU A 109 5.80 -15.15 -14.56
CA LEU A 109 6.42 -15.32 -15.87
C LEU A 109 6.68 -13.97 -16.55
N LEU A 110 7.92 -13.47 -16.43
CA LEU A 110 8.27 -12.10 -16.82
C LEU A 110 8.08 -11.79 -18.32
N SER A 111 8.22 -12.79 -19.19
CA SER A 111 8.05 -12.62 -20.64
C SER A 111 6.61 -12.29 -21.06
N GLN A 112 5.62 -12.57 -20.21
CA GLN A 112 4.21 -12.26 -20.47
C GLN A 112 3.82 -10.83 -20.05
N MET A 113 4.71 -10.14 -19.32
CA MET A 113 4.49 -8.81 -18.78
C MET A 113 3.29 -8.74 -17.81
N VAL A 114 3.11 -7.61 -17.14
CA VAL A 114 1.84 -7.32 -16.45
C VAL A 114 0.85 -6.82 -17.50
N ALA A 115 -0.38 -7.33 -17.53
CA ALA A 115 -1.44 -6.76 -18.35
C ALA A 115 -2.48 -6.06 -17.47
N ILE A 116 -2.94 -4.87 -17.87
CA ILE A 116 -4.01 -4.14 -17.18
C ILE A 116 -5.07 -3.72 -18.18
N SER A 117 -6.33 -4.02 -17.88
CA SER A 117 -7.50 -3.56 -18.63
C SER A 117 -8.45 -2.75 -17.75
N PHE A 118 -9.13 -1.78 -18.36
CA PHE A 118 -10.15 -0.96 -17.73
C PHE A 118 -11.49 -1.28 -18.38
N ASP A 119 -12.51 -1.62 -17.56
CA ASP A 119 -13.87 -1.95 -18.00
C ASP A 119 -13.94 -3.00 -19.14
N GLY A 120 -13.02 -3.97 -19.14
CA GLY A 120 -12.96 -5.03 -20.15
C GLY A 120 -12.44 -4.57 -21.53
N GLY A 121 -11.89 -3.37 -21.63
CA GLY A 121 -11.20 -2.88 -22.83
C GLY A 121 -9.90 -3.65 -23.13
N GLU A 122 -9.24 -3.28 -24.24
CA GLU A 122 -7.99 -3.92 -24.64
C GLU A 122 -6.91 -3.78 -23.54
N PRO A 123 -6.32 -4.90 -23.07
CA PRO A 123 -5.30 -4.84 -22.03
C PRO A 123 -4.02 -4.19 -22.54
N ARG A 124 -3.49 -3.25 -21.75
CA ARG A 124 -2.12 -2.74 -21.95
C ARG A 124 -1.11 -3.59 -21.22
N ARG A 125 0.07 -3.74 -21.81
CA ARG A 125 1.16 -4.56 -21.27
C ARG A 125 2.30 -3.70 -20.77
N TYR A 126 2.80 -4.02 -19.58
CA TYR A 126 3.85 -3.30 -18.88
C TYR A 126 4.99 -4.27 -18.52
N PRO A 127 6.17 -4.15 -19.17
CA PRO A 127 7.26 -5.08 -18.95
C PRO A 127 7.83 -4.97 -17.53
N PHE A 128 8.20 -6.11 -16.96
CA PHE A 128 8.98 -6.13 -15.74
C PHE A 128 10.37 -5.54 -15.98
N THR A 129 10.84 -4.75 -15.02
CA THR A 129 12.14 -4.08 -15.08
C THR A 129 13.20 -4.85 -14.30
N PHE A 130 12.86 -5.35 -13.11
CA PHE A 130 13.76 -6.12 -12.25
C PHE A 130 12.95 -6.91 -11.22
N CYS A 131 13.60 -7.84 -10.51
CA CYS A 131 13.02 -8.49 -9.34
C CYS A 131 13.92 -8.30 -8.12
N THR A 132 13.31 -8.29 -6.94
CA THR A 132 13.96 -8.29 -5.64
C THR A 132 13.41 -9.45 -4.80
N SER A 133 13.83 -9.58 -3.55
CA SER A 133 13.25 -10.56 -2.63
C SER A 133 11.77 -10.30 -2.30
N ILE A 134 11.28 -9.07 -2.52
CA ILE A 134 9.89 -8.68 -2.24
C ILE A 134 8.98 -9.08 -3.41
N GLY A 135 9.50 -9.07 -4.65
CA GLY A 135 8.73 -9.38 -5.84
C GLY A 135 9.35 -8.83 -7.11
N CYS A 136 8.65 -9.02 -8.21
CA CYS A 136 9.04 -8.56 -9.54
C CYS A 136 8.34 -7.23 -9.86
N VAL A 137 9.15 -6.23 -10.19
CA VAL A 137 8.73 -4.84 -10.33
C VAL A 137 8.49 -4.49 -11.79
N SER A 138 7.31 -3.95 -12.08
CA SER A 138 6.96 -3.31 -13.35
C SER A 138 6.75 -1.81 -13.13
N ARG A 139 7.32 -0.99 -14.01
CA ARG A 139 7.12 0.47 -14.01
C ARG A 139 6.15 0.80 -15.13
N ALA A 140 4.96 1.26 -14.76
CA ALA A 140 3.89 1.59 -15.68
C ALA A 140 3.76 3.11 -15.84
N GLY A 141 3.52 3.56 -17.07
CA GLY A 141 3.05 4.91 -17.37
C GLY A 141 1.56 4.85 -17.72
N PHE A 142 0.75 5.61 -17.01
CA PHE A 142 -0.67 5.79 -17.32
C PHE A 142 -0.87 7.10 -18.05
N THR A 143 -1.55 7.06 -19.19
CA THR A 143 -1.88 8.25 -19.98
C THR A 143 -2.99 9.07 -19.30
N ALA A 144 -3.24 10.27 -19.80
CA ALA A 144 -4.36 11.08 -19.30
C ALA A 144 -5.71 10.37 -19.47
N GLU A 145 -5.91 9.64 -20.58
CA GLU A 145 -7.12 8.85 -20.82
C GLU A 145 -7.30 7.74 -19.77
N ASP A 146 -6.20 7.16 -19.32
CA ASP A 146 -6.21 6.09 -18.32
C ASP A 146 -6.59 6.59 -16.96
N ILE A 147 -6.04 7.73 -16.57
CA ILE A 147 -6.43 8.40 -15.35
C ILE A 147 -7.91 8.78 -15.40
N GLN A 148 -8.44 9.22 -16.55
CA GLN A 148 -9.88 9.46 -16.67
C GLN A 148 -10.70 8.18 -16.51
N LYS A 149 -10.30 7.06 -17.15
CA LYS A 149 -10.94 5.75 -16.97
C LYS A 149 -10.89 5.30 -15.51
N MET A 150 -9.76 5.48 -14.82
CA MET A 150 -9.63 5.17 -13.40
C MET A 150 -10.52 6.03 -12.53
N LYS A 151 -10.71 7.32 -12.87
CA LYS A 151 -11.59 8.24 -12.14
C LYS A 151 -13.08 7.93 -12.32
N SER A 152 -13.49 7.47 -13.50
CA SER A 152 -14.90 7.20 -13.83
C SER A 152 -15.32 5.74 -13.68
N GLY A 153 -14.35 4.81 -13.65
CA GLY A 153 -14.57 3.38 -13.59
C GLY A 153 -14.76 2.87 -12.15
N ASN A 154 -15.15 1.60 -12.05
CA ASN A 154 -15.34 0.92 -10.76
C ASN A 154 -14.19 -0.02 -10.42
N THR A 155 -13.67 -0.72 -11.43
CA THR A 155 -12.65 -1.75 -11.29
C THR A 155 -11.77 -1.80 -12.54
N ALA A 156 -10.48 -2.03 -12.36
CA ALA A 156 -9.58 -2.45 -13.42
C ALA A 156 -9.11 -3.89 -13.15
N THR A 157 -8.78 -4.64 -14.20
CA THR A 157 -8.25 -6.01 -14.06
C THR A 157 -6.76 -6.02 -14.34
N MET A 158 -5.98 -6.52 -13.39
CA MET A 158 -4.57 -6.85 -13.58
C MET A 158 -4.42 -8.35 -13.80
N SER A 159 -3.77 -8.73 -14.89
CA SER A 159 -3.54 -10.13 -15.26
C SER A 159 -2.05 -10.46 -15.17
N LEU A 160 -1.75 -11.58 -14.52
CA LEU A 160 -0.41 -12.13 -14.34
C LEU A 160 -0.38 -13.59 -14.83
N VAL A 161 0.75 -14.04 -15.34
CA VAL A 161 0.95 -15.45 -15.75
C VAL A 161 1.94 -16.10 -14.80
N PRO A 162 1.57 -17.17 -14.08
CA PRO A 162 2.51 -17.91 -13.24
C PRO A 162 3.58 -18.63 -14.08
N MET A 163 4.82 -18.64 -13.62
CA MET A 163 5.93 -19.36 -14.28
C MET A 163 5.70 -20.88 -14.28
N VAL A 164 5.09 -21.41 -13.22
CA VAL A 164 4.77 -22.83 -13.06
C VAL A 164 3.59 -23.30 -13.92
N ALA A 165 2.77 -22.36 -14.42
CA ALA A 165 1.58 -22.62 -15.24
C ALA A 165 1.50 -21.59 -16.38
N PRO A 166 2.39 -21.67 -17.39
CA PRO A 166 2.56 -20.63 -18.41
C PRO A 166 1.39 -20.51 -19.39
N ASP A 167 0.45 -21.45 -19.34
CA ASP A 167 -0.79 -21.50 -20.10
C ASP A 167 -2.00 -20.93 -19.33
N GLN A 168 -1.81 -20.53 -18.06
CA GLN A 168 -2.85 -19.98 -17.21
C GLN A 168 -2.63 -18.50 -16.90
N THR A 169 -3.73 -17.79 -16.72
CA THR A 169 -3.73 -16.38 -16.30
C THR A 169 -4.43 -16.25 -14.96
N VAL A 170 -3.84 -15.48 -14.06
CA VAL A 170 -4.42 -15.07 -12.79
C VAL A 170 -4.84 -13.61 -12.91
N ASP A 171 -6.13 -13.36 -12.77
CA ASP A 171 -6.71 -12.01 -12.78
C ASP A 171 -6.95 -11.54 -11.34
N VAL A 172 -6.43 -10.36 -11.02
CA VAL A 172 -6.67 -9.67 -9.75
C VAL A 172 -7.30 -8.31 -10.02
N LEU A 173 -8.27 -7.95 -9.19
CA LEU A 173 -9.03 -6.71 -9.36
C LEU A 173 -8.36 -5.55 -8.63
N ILE A 174 -8.12 -4.46 -9.37
CA ILE A 174 -7.78 -3.16 -8.83
C ILE A 174 -9.09 -2.42 -8.59
N SER A 175 -9.44 -2.18 -7.33
CA SER A 175 -10.62 -1.38 -7.00
C SER A 175 -10.35 0.09 -7.29
N LEU A 176 -11.28 0.74 -8.01
CA LEU A 176 -11.22 2.18 -8.28
C LEU A 176 -12.05 2.99 -7.26
N ASP A 177 -12.64 2.32 -6.27
CA ASP A 177 -13.36 2.96 -5.18
C ASP A 177 -12.40 3.84 -4.36
N GLY A 178 -12.66 5.15 -4.37
CA GLY A 178 -11.83 6.17 -3.73
C GLY A 178 -10.62 6.63 -4.54
N PHE A 179 -10.38 6.09 -5.76
CA PHE A 179 -9.23 6.46 -6.58
C PHE A 179 -9.17 7.98 -6.85
N THR A 180 -10.28 8.59 -7.27
CA THR A 180 -10.32 10.03 -7.60
C THR A 180 -9.92 10.90 -6.41
N ALA A 181 -10.50 10.62 -5.24
CA ALA A 181 -10.21 11.38 -4.02
C ALA A 181 -8.76 11.21 -3.57
N GLY A 182 -8.26 9.96 -3.60
CA GLY A 182 -6.88 9.66 -3.22
C GLY A 182 -5.85 10.25 -4.19
N TYR A 183 -6.10 10.15 -5.50
CA TYR A 183 -5.22 10.72 -6.53
C TYR A 183 -5.13 12.24 -6.40
N GLU A 184 -6.25 12.91 -6.13
CA GLU A 184 -6.28 14.36 -5.91
C GLU A 184 -5.57 14.76 -4.61
N ALA A 185 -5.71 13.98 -3.54
CA ALA A 185 -4.99 14.21 -2.29
C ALA A 185 -3.47 14.07 -2.45
N VAL A 186 -3.01 13.01 -3.13
CA VAL A 186 -1.59 12.82 -3.46
C VAL A 186 -1.05 13.96 -4.30
N ASN A 187 -1.79 14.40 -5.32
CA ASN A 187 -1.35 15.52 -6.15
C ASN A 187 -1.23 16.83 -5.37
N ALA A 188 -2.17 17.09 -4.46
CA ALA A 188 -2.12 18.28 -3.61
C ALA A 188 -0.90 18.27 -2.67
N ALA A 189 -0.60 17.12 -2.05
CA ALA A 189 0.58 16.97 -1.20
C ALA A 189 1.88 17.08 -1.99
N ASN A 190 1.97 16.41 -3.15
CA ASN A 190 3.18 16.39 -3.95
C ASN A 190 3.47 17.76 -4.60
N ALA A 191 2.45 18.55 -4.92
CA ALA A 191 2.67 19.92 -5.38
C ALA A 191 3.37 20.79 -4.32
N ALA A 192 3.11 20.54 -3.03
CA ALA A 192 3.79 21.23 -1.94
C ALA A 192 5.24 20.72 -1.77
N SER A 193 5.48 19.42 -1.85
CA SER A 193 6.82 18.83 -1.78
C SER A 193 7.71 19.24 -2.95
N ASP A 194 7.16 19.26 -4.16
CA ASP A 194 7.90 19.66 -5.37
C ASP A 194 8.30 21.15 -5.30
N ALA A 195 7.40 22.01 -4.80
CA ALA A 195 7.69 23.43 -4.60
C ALA A 195 8.79 23.64 -3.54
N ALA A 196 8.75 22.87 -2.45
CA ALA A 196 9.78 22.91 -1.41
C ALA A 196 11.15 22.45 -1.94
N ALA A 197 11.19 21.33 -2.66
CA ALA A 197 12.39 20.81 -3.29
C ALA A 197 12.98 21.81 -4.31
N ALA A 198 12.15 22.45 -5.13
CA ALA A 198 12.58 23.48 -6.08
C ALA A 198 13.13 24.73 -5.38
N ALA A 199 12.50 25.17 -4.28
CA ALA A 199 12.99 26.30 -3.49
C ALA A 199 14.35 26.00 -2.84
N ALA A 200 14.55 24.79 -2.32
CA ALA A 200 15.83 24.33 -1.75
C ALA A 200 16.93 24.17 -2.81
N ALA A 201 16.58 23.80 -4.04
CA ALA A 201 17.51 23.67 -5.16
C ALA A 201 17.90 25.00 -5.82
N THR A 202 17.23 26.11 -5.49
CA THR A 202 17.57 27.44 -6.03
C THR A 202 18.82 27.98 -5.35
N PRO A 203 19.94 28.22 -6.07
CA PRO A 203 21.14 28.75 -5.46
C PRO A 203 20.87 30.14 -4.87
N ALA A 204 21.36 30.40 -3.65
CA ALA A 204 21.32 31.73 -3.06
C ALA A 204 21.96 32.76 -4.03
N PRO A 205 21.33 33.92 -4.27
CA PRO A 205 21.92 34.94 -5.13
C PRO A 205 23.24 35.41 -4.52
N GLY A 206 24.36 35.07 -5.17
CA GLY A 206 25.71 35.48 -4.74
C GLY A 206 26.72 34.35 -4.53
N ALA A 207 26.37 33.07 -4.70
CA ALA A 207 27.38 32.01 -4.76
C ALA A 207 28.23 32.17 -6.04
N PRO A 208 29.57 32.32 -5.95
CA PRO A 208 30.40 32.43 -7.14
C PRO A 208 30.28 31.15 -7.97
N ALA A 209 30.12 31.32 -9.28
CA ALA A 209 30.21 30.20 -10.21
C ALA A 209 31.64 29.65 -10.15
N ASP A 210 31.81 28.44 -9.59
CA ASP A 210 33.09 27.75 -9.62
C ASP A 210 33.50 27.56 -11.07
N ALA A 211 34.55 28.29 -11.47
CA ALA A 211 35.15 28.15 -12.78
C ALA A 211 35.72 26.74 -12.91
N PRO A 212 35.49 26.02 -14.02
CA PRO A 212 36.02 24.68 -14.20
C PRO A 212 37.55 24.73 -14.18
N THR A 213 38.16 24.11 -13.16
CA THR A 213 39.60 23.86 -13.12
C THR A 213 40.01 23.07 -14.37
N PRO A 214 40.99 23.53 -15.17
CA PRO A 214 41.44 22.76 -16.31
C PRO A 214 42.06 21.44 -15.82
N ARG A 215 41.54 20.32 -16.33
CA ARG A 215 42.17 19.00 -16.14
C ARG A 215 43.53 18.97 -16.89
N PRO A 216 44.57 18.35 -16.31
CA PRO A 216 45.86 18.15 -16.97
C PRO A 216 45.77 17.17 -18.14
#